data_AF-A0A161MH93-F1
#
_entry.id   AF-A0A161MH93-F1
#
_cell.length_a   1.000
_cell.length_b   1.000
_cell.length_c   1.000
_cell.angle_alpha   90.00
_cell.angle_beta   90.00
_cell.angle_gamma   90.00
#
_symmetry.space_group_name_H-M   'P 1'
#
loop_
_entity.id
_entity.type
_entity.pdbx_description
1 polymer ?
#
loop_
_entity_poly.entity_id
_entity_poly.type
_entity_poly.pdbx_seq_one_letter_code
_entity_poly.pdbx_strand_id
1 'polypeptide(L)' 'MIHDWEIYCDLWNLNVNVNKSKIIIFQSKKCKLSSNEKWKFNQDTIDVVNTYKYLGVLLNPQLNFKEHFIILD' A
#
# COMPACT_ATOMS: atom_id res chain seq x y z
N MET A 1 12.84 6.27 -2.16
CA MET A 1 12.14 5.08 -1.60
C MET A 1 11.49 4.24 -2.70
N ILE A 2 10.41 4.67 -3.37
CA ILE A 2 9.79 3.85 -4.44
C ILE A 2 10.71 3.67 -5.65
N HIS A 3 11.47 4.72 -6.00
CA HIS A 3 12.48 4.68 -7.05
C HIS A 3 13.62 3.70 -6.74
N ASP A 4 14.11 3.65 -5.50
CA ASP A 4 15.17 2.71 -5.10
C ASP A 4 14.68 1.26 -5.16
N TRP A 5 13.39 1.04 -4.87
CA TRP A 5 12.74 -0.26 -5.04
C TRP A 5 12.57 -0.66 -6.50
N GLU A 6 12.24 0.29 -7.38
CA GLU A 6 12.21 0.09 -8.84
C GLU A 6 13.58 -0.36 -9.37
N ILE A 7 14.66 0.36 -9.00
CA ILE A 7 16.04 -0.03 -9.35
C ILE A 7 16.37 -1.44 -8.85
N TYR A 8 15.96 -1.78 -7.62
CA TYR A 8 16.15 -3.12 -7.10
C TYR A 8 15.42 -4.16 -7.95
N CYS A 9 14.14 -3.95 -8.25
CA CYS A 9 13.37 -4.88 -9.09
C CYS A 9 14.03 -5.07 -10.46
N ASP A 10 14.51 -4.00 -11.08
CA ASP A 10 15.21 -4.06 -12.37
C ASP A 10 16.52 -4.85 -12.29
N LEU A 11 17.33 -4.59 -11.26
CA LEU A 11 18.61 -5.29 -11.03
C LEU A 11 18.42 -6.81 -10.93
N TRP A 12 17.32 -7.24 -10.31
CA TRP A 12 17.00 -8.65 -10.09
C TRP A 12 16.04 -9.23 -11.13
N ASN A 13 15.70 -8.48 -12.18
CA ASN A 13 14.77 -8.88 -13.24
C ASN A 13 13.39 -9.33 -12.69
N LEU A 14 12.88 -8.62 -11.69
CA LEU A 14 11.58 -8.86 -11.06
C LEU A 14 10.50 -8.07 -11.78
N ASN A 15 9.53 -8.78 -12.36
CA ASN A 15 8.36 -8.14 -12.97
C ASN A 15 7.24 -7.97 -11.93
N VAL A 16 6.97 -6.72 -11.57
CA VAL A 16 5.92 -6.36 -10.60
C VAL A 16 4.59 -6.13 -11.32
N ASN A 17 3.53 -6.81 -10.87
CA ASN A 17 2.18 -6.57 -11.37
C ASN A 17 1.54 -5.36 -10.67
N VAL A 18 1.72 -4.17 -11.24
CA VAL A 18 1.22 -2.90 -10.70
C VAL A 18 -0.30 -2.92 -10.46
N ASN A 19 -1.07 -3.57 -11.35
CA ASN A 19 -2.54 -3.64 -11.22
C ASN A 19 -3.00 -4.37 -9.95
N LYS A 20 -2.24 -5.38 -9.51
CA LYS A 20 -2.51 -6.15 -8.28
C LYS A 20 -1.82 -5.56 -7.04
N SER A 21 -0.86 -4.66 -7.23
CA SER A 21 -0.19 -3.96 -6.14
C SER A 21 -1.02 -2.77 -5.64
N LYS A 22 -0.92 -2.50 -4.34
CA LYS A 22 -1.57 -1.38 -3.66
C LYS A 22 -0.61 -0.80 -2.63
N ILE A 23 -0.72 0.50 -2.36
CA ILE A 23 0.04 1.18 -1.32
C ILE A 23 -0.88 1.47 -0.15
N ILE A 24 -0.42 1.15 1.06
CA ILE A 24 -1.03 1.60 2.30
C ILE A 24 -0.07 2.59 2.97
N ILE A 25 -0.60 3.71 3.43
CA ILE A 25 0.18 4.76 4.08
C ILE A 25 -0.15 4.71 5.57
N PHE A 26 0.86 4.41 6.39
CA PHE A 26 0.68 4.38 7.84
C PHE A 26 0.82 5.78 8.42
N GLN A 27 -0.17 6.18 9.23
CA GLN A 27 -0.25 7.51 9.79
C GLN A 27 -0.91 7.48 11.17
N SER A 28 -0.32 8.23 12.11
CA SER A 28 -0.79 8.24 13.50
C SER A 28 -2.14 8.92 13.70
N LYS A 29 -2.54 9.82 12.79
CA LYS A 29 -3.83 10.53 12.85
C LYS A 29 -4.71 10.13 11.68
N LYS A 30 -6.02 10.01 11.90
CA LYS A 30 -7.01 9.82 10.83
C LYS A 30 -7.20 11.15 10.07
N CYS A 31 -6.28 11.45 9.17
CA CYS A 31 -6.34 12.60 8.28
C CYS A 31 -6.61 12.13 6.85
N LYS A 32 -7.16 13.01 6.02
CA LYS A 32 -7.24 12.75 4.58
C LYS A 32 -5.82 12.67 4.02
N LEU A 33 -5.60 11.68 3.17
CA LEU A 33 -4.39 11.58 2.37
C LEU A 33 -4.23 12.85 1.54
N SER A 34 -2.99 13.27 1.37
CA SER A 34 -2.71 14.45 0.56
C SER A 34 -3.04 14.15 -0.89
N SER A 35 -3.62 15.12 -1.62
CA SER A 35 -3.80 15.00 -3.08
C SER A 35 -2.47 14.79 -3.83
N ASN A 36 -1.36 15.06 -3.16
CA ASN A 36 0.00 14.92 -3.68
C ASN A 36 0.59 13.52 -3.45
N GLU A 37 -0.08 12.62 -2.70
CA GLU A 37 0.36 11.24 -2.51
C GLU A 37 0.01 10.36 -3.71
N LYS A 38 0.60 10.70 -4.87
CA LYS A 38 0.53 9.92 -6.10
C LYS A 38 1.83 9.16 -6.27
N TRP A 39 1.74 7.84 -6.17
CA TRP A 39 2.90 6.96 -6.27
C TRP A 39 2.95 6.33 -7.65
N LYS A 40 4.14 6.33 -8.24
CA LYS A 40 4.41 5.71 -9.53
C LYS A 40 5.49 4.67 -9.38
N PHE A 41 5.35 3.61 -10.15
CA PHE A 41 6.36 2.58 -10.36
C PHE A 41 6.50 2.41 -11.87
N ASN A 42 7.70 2.65 -12.39
CA ASN A 42 7.93 2.87 -13.82
C ASN A 42 7.04 4.01 -14.34
N GLN A 43 6.15 3.71 -15.30
CA GLN A 43 5.19 4.65 -15.87
C GLN A 43 3.78 4.52 -15.28
N ASP A 44 3.54 3.49 -14.47
CA ASP A 44 2.22 3.16 -13.95
C ASP A 44 1.98 3.78 -12.57
N THR A 45 0.74 4.16 -12.31
CA THR A 45 0.32 4.66 -10.99
C THR A 45 -0.12 3.49 -10.13
N ILE A 46 0.34 3.41 -8.89
CA ILE A 46 -0.11 2.42 -7.92
C ILE A 46 -1.20 3.05 -7.05
N ASP A 47 -2.33 2.36 -6.91
CA ASP A 47 -3.43 2.85 -6.09
C ASP A 47 -3.06 2.88 -4.61
N VAL A 48 -3.44 3.97 -3.95
CA VAL A 48 -3.38 4.08 -2.49
C VAL A 48 -4.73 3.63 -1.92
N VAL A 49 -4.68 2.68 -0.98
CA VAL A 49 -5.86 2.13 -0.31
C VAL A 49 -5.78 2.36 1.19
N ASN A 50 -6.94 2.55 1.81
CA ASN A 50 -7.01 2.70 3.26
C ASN A 50 -6.89 1.35 3.98
N THR A 51 -7.35 0.27 3.37
CA THR A 51 -7.28 -1.06 3.98
C THR A 51 -6.73 -2.08 3.01
N TYR A 52 -5.99 -3.05 3.53
CA TYR A 52 -5.44 -4.14 2.73
C TYR A 52 -5.36 -5.42 3.55
N LYS A 53 -5.80 -6.54 2.97
CA LYS A 53 -5.72 -7.85 3.62
C LYS A 53 -4.38 -8.49 3.29
N TYR A 54 -3.58 -8.79 4.32
CA TYR A 54 -2.29 -9.46 4.17
C TYR A 54 -2.16 -10.58 5.21
N LEU A 55 -1.87 -11.80 4.73
CA LEU A 55 -1.73 -13.00 5.57
C LEU A 55 -2.91 -13.23 6.54
N GLY A 56 -4.14 -12.97 6.08
CA GLY A 56 -5.35 -13.14 6.89
C GLY A 56 -5.71 -11.94 7.76
N VAL A 57 -4.79 -10.99 7.96
CA VAL A 57 -5.00 -9.79 8.79
C VAL A 57 -5.46 -8.61 7.92
N LEU A 58 -6.45 -7.86 8.41
CA LEU A 58 -6.84 -6.60 7.77
C LEU A 58 -6.00 -5.46 8.34
N LEU A 59 -5.16 -4.85 7.51
CA LEU A 59 -4.33 -3.70 7.87
C LEU A 59 -5.07 -2.41 7.54
N ASN A 60 -4.96 -1.42 8.42
CA ASN A 60 -5.44 -0.05 8.24
C ASN A 60 -4.33 0.97 8.55
N PRO A 61 -4.51 2.26 8.24
CA PRO A 61 -3.45 3.27 8.34
C PRO A 61 -2.94 3.49 9.77
N GLN A 62 -3.77 3.16 10.77
CA GLN A 62 -3.46 3.29 12.19
C GLN A 62 -2.89 2.00 12.80
N LEU A 63 -2.72 0.93 12.01
CA LEU A 63 -2.24 -0.38 12.46
C LEU A 63 -2.97 -0.93 13.70
N ASN A 64 -4.28 -0.66 13.80
CA ASN A 64 -5.11 -1.26 14.84
C ASN A 64 -6.03 -2.33 14.25
N PHE A 65 -6.44 -3.28 15.08
CA PHE A 65 -7.22 -4.45 14.64
C PHE A 65 -8.74 -4.30 14.80
N LYS A 66 -9.25 -3.10 15.07
CA LYS A 66 -10.68 -2.90 15.34
C LYS A 66 -11.56 -3.40 14.18
N GLU A 67 -11.22 -3.01 12.96
CA GLU A 67 -11.95 -3.42 11.76
C GLU A 67 -11.74 -4.90 11.41
N HIS A 68 -10.59 -5.47 11.77
CA HIS A 68 -10.30 -6.88 11.52
C HIS A 68 -11.24 -7.81 12.29
N PHE A 69 -11.49 -7.50 13.57
CA PHE A 69 -12.35 -8.31 14.42
C PHE A 69 -13.84 -8.11 14.13
N ILE A 70 -14.27 -6.93 13.68
CA ILE A 70 -15.68 -6.65 13.32
C ILE A 70 -16.14 -7.50 12.12
N ILE A 71 -15.23 -7.91 11.23
CA ILE A 71 -15.58 -8.74 10.06
C ILE A 71 -15.80 -10.22 10.43
N LEU A 72 -15.44 -10.63 11.65
CA LEU A 72 -15.58 -12.02 12.11
C LEU A 72 -16.89 -12.29 12.87
N ASP A 73 -17.70 -11.25 13.14
CA ASP A 73 -19.05 -11.33 13.73
C ASP A 73 -20.15 -11.19 12.66
#